data_AF-A0ABC8L6Q5-F1
#
_entry.id   AF-A0ABC8L6Q5-F1
#
_cell.length_a   1.000
_cell.length_b   1.000
_cell.length_c   1.000
_cell.angle_alpha   90.00
_cell.angle_beta   90.00
_cell.angle_gamma   90.00
#
_symmetry.space_group_name_H-M   'P 1'
#
loop_
_entity.id
_entity.type
_entity.pdbx_description
1 polymer ?
#
loop_
_entity_poly.entity_id
_entity_poly.type
_entity_poly.pdbx_seq_one_letter_code
_entity_poly.pdbx_strand_id
1 'polypeptide(L)'
;MLKGLVGQFKPRKLFTDIKASFSKAEEWDLQLFKDTTKHIVDKSLYSVGLWTQIAIGSSSSLLLNAERHGDKNEIRKKLMFVHPLEKHDLTVEAAWPDLFLDHKGRFWDVPESLNFDVSSLVPETGLQYRFGVHKSNGDPQLINASVSESSGVAPASLMPGLCAKAAVSYKAKRDLWRPKEDNTKEEEEDDDSPVFLPYDLRLKEPHAGVSGIVGGSLAAWITGRDVLVNGKKRSPISADVFGSACYTFQKGKFSKLYGDLTRVDARVDVSSASALAKRIFHAIRRSSNKTDDTSGSPRLNLIFQQQIAGPIVFKVDSQFQVGAGKYGAQMEDLIYSLNYSLRLLESGKVVAWYSPKRKEGMVELQVYEF
;
A
#
# COMPACT_ATOMS: atom_id res chain seq x y z
N MET A 1 -13.48 6.45 -19.05
CA MET A 1 -12.60 5.26 -19.03
C MET A 1 -11.26 5.71 -18.46
N LEU A 2 -10.89 5.19 -17.30
CA LEU A 2 -9.63 5.51 -16.63
C LEU A 2 -8.56 4.53 -17.13
N LYS A 3 -7.36 5.04 -17.42
CA LYS A 3 -6.21 4.21 -17.83
C LYS A 3 -4.99 4.66 -17.06
N GLY A 4 -4.28 3.71 -16.46
CA GLY A 4 -2.98 3.93 -15.82
C GLY A 4 -1.94 2.96 -16.36
N LEU A 5 -0.69 3.41 -16.38
CA LEU A 5 0.45 2.57 -16.72
C LEU A 5 1.37 2.49 -15.52
N VAL A 6 1.72 1.27 -15.11
CA VAL A 6 2.65 1.02 -14.02
C VAL A 6 3.89 0.35 -14.58
N GLY A 7 5.05 0.97 -14.37
CA GLY A 7 6.35 0.39 -14.68
C GLY A 7 7.11 0.12 -13.40
N GLN A 8 7.29 -1.15 -13.05
CA GLN A 8 8.15 -1.54 -11.93
C GLN A 8 9.58 -1.74 -12.42
N PHE A 9 10.55 -1.27 -11.64
CA PHE A 9 11.97 -1.39 -11.94
C PHE A 9 12.74 -1.99 -10.76
N LYS A 10 13.66 -2.91 -11.03
CA LYS A 10 14.50 -3.57 -10.01
C LYS A 10 15.92 -2.99 -9.99
N PRO A 11 16.15 -1.84 -9.33
CA PRO A 11 17.45 -1.15 -9.33
C PRO A 11 18.58 -2.00 -8.76
N ARG A 12 18.33 -2.92 -7.82
CA ARG A 12 19.38 -3.78 -7.27
C ARG A 12 20.01 -4.67 -8.33
N LYS A 13 19.20 -5.33 -9.17
CA LYS A 13 19.70 -6.19 -10.24
C LYS A 13 20.56 -5.36 -11.19
N LEU A 14 20.07 -4.18 -11.58
CA LEU A 14 20.83 -3.22 -12.38
C LEU A 14 22.19 -2.87 -11.72
N PHE A 15 22.20 -2.46 -10.44
CA PHE A 15 23.44 -2.11 -9.75
C PHE A 15 24.38 -3.31 -9.53
N THR A 16 23.86 -4.53 -9.32
CA THR A 16 24.69 -5.72 -9.20
C THR A 16 25.29 -6.12 -10.54
N ASP A 17 24.53 -6.00 -11.63
CA ASP A 17 25.00 -6.32 -12.97
C ASP A 17 26.04 -5.30 -13.42
N ILE A 18 25.77 -4.01 -13.18
CA ILE A 18 26.72 -2.92 -13.40
C ILE A 18 27.99 -3.12 -12.56
N LYS A 19 27.87 -3.45 -11.26
CA LYS A 19 29.04 -3.70 -10.39
C LYS A 19 29.83 -4.92 -10.83
N ALA A 20 29.16 -5.99 -11.28
CA ALA A 20 29.82 -7.18 -11.81
C ALA A 20 30.61 -6.85 -13.08
N SER A 21 30.05 -6.00 -13.95
CA SER A 21 30.71 -5.51 -15.16
C SER A 21 31.89 -4.59 -14.85
N PHE A 22 31.77 -3.69 -13.85
CA PHE A 22 32.88 -2.85 -13.37
C PHE A 22 33.98 -3.66 -12.69
N SER A 23 33.64 -4.72 -11.94
CA SER A 23 34.65 -5.57 -11.28
C SER A 23 35.47 -6.43 -12.25
N LYS A 24 35.04 -6.54 -13.50
CA LYS A 24 35.73 -7.28 -14.57
C LYS A 24 36.51 -6.37 -15.52
N ALA A 25 36.42 -5.06 -15.37
CA ALA A 25 37.04 -4.09 -16.28
C ALA A 25 38.18 -3.35 -15.55
N GLU A 26 39.40 -3.49 -16.05
CA GLU A 26 40.58 -2.79 -15.52
C GLU A 26 40.73 -1.35 -16.05
N GLU A 27 40.04 -0.95 -17.12
CA GLU A 27 40.13 0.41 -17.70
C GLU A 27 38.77 1.03 -18.04
N TRP A 28 38.67 2.35 -17.84
CA TRP A 28 37.48 3.16 -18.07
C TRP A 28 37.31 3.48 -19.55
N ASP A 29 36.68 2.58 -20.31
CA ASP A 29 36.55 2.73 -21.76
C ASP A 29 35.10 2.78 -22.27
N LEU A 30 34.88 3.34 -23.46
CA LEU A 30 33.55 3.52 -24.12
C LEU A 30 32.76 2.21 -24.28
N GLN A 31 33.43 1.05 -24.22
CA GLN A 31 32.81 -0.27 -24.17
C GLN A 31 31.99 -0.49 -22.89
N LEU A 32 32.44 0.03 -21.73
CA LEU A 32 31.67 0.00 -20.49
C LEU A 32 30.35 0.77 -20.63
N PHE A 33 30.33 1.88 -21.37
CA PHE A 33 29.09 2.64 -21.58
C PHE A 33 28.10 1.88 -22.46
N LYS A 34 28.59 1.23 -23.53
CA LYS A 34 27.76 0.33 -24.38
C LYS A 34 27.24 -0.88 -23.61
N ASP A 35 28.07 -1.51 -22.79
CA ASP A 35 27.66 -2.68 -22.01
C ASP A 35 26.74 -2.28 -20.84
N THR A 36 26.98 -1.14 -20.17
CA THR A 36 26.05 -0.55 -19.19
C THR A 36 24.70 -0.23 -19.84
N THR A 37 24.68 0.26 -21.08
CA THR A 37 23.44 0.50 -21.83
C THR A 37 22.71 -0.80 -22.15
N LYS A 38 23.42 -1.89 -22.51
CA LYS A 38 22.80 -3.22 -22.68
C LYS A 38 22.20 -3.73 -21.36
N HIS A 39 22.86 -3.50 -20.23
CA HIS A 39 22.32 -3.86 -18.91
C HIS A 39 21.08 -3.04 -18.55
N ILE A 40 21.04 -1.74 -18.87
CA ILE A 40 19.84 -0.91 -18.70
C ILE A 40 18.67 -1.40 -19.57
N VAL A 41 18.93 -2.06 -20.70
CA VAL A 41 17.91 -2.59 -21.62
C VAL A 41 17.53 -4.05 -21.31
N ASP A 42 18.12 -4.67 -20.29
CA ASP A 42 17.76 -6.05 -19.92
C ASP A 42 16.31 -6.11 -19.44
N LYS A 43 15.51 -6.91 -20.16
CA LYS A 43 14.08 -7.13 -19.87
C LYS A 43 13.88 -7.69 -18.47
N SER A 44 14.84 -8.44 -17.93
CA SER A 44 14.76 -9.06 -16.60
C SER A 44 14.67 -8.05 -15.43
N LEU A 45 14.95 -6.77 -15.71
CA LEU A 45 14.95 -5.67 -14.74
C LEU A 45 13.61 -4.96 -14.60
N TYR A 46 12.68 -5.17 -15.54
CA TYR A 46 11.44 -4.42 -15.63
C TYR A 46 10.21 -5.34 -15.48
N SER A 47 9.21 -4.85 -14.74
CA SER A 47 7.83 -5.33 -14.86
C SER A 47 7.01 -4.22 -15.49
N VAL A 48 6.10 -4.55 -16.39
CA VAL A 48 5.13 -3.60 -16.92
C VAL A 48 3.74 -4.09 -16.59
N GLY A 49 2.98 -3.25 -15.89
CA GLY A 49 1.58 -3.42 -15.56
C GLY A 49 0.73 -2.43 -16.33
N LEU A 50 -0.31 -2.93 -17.01
CA LEU A 50 -1.36 -2.10 -17.57
C LEU A 50 -2.59 -2.17 -16.67
N TRP A 51 -3.09 -1.01 -16.28
CA TRP A 51 -4.29 -0.88 -15.48
C TRP A 51 -5.36 -0.08 -16.23
N THR A 52 -6.56 -0.63 -16.34
CA THR A 52 -7.69 0.05 -16.99
C THR A 52 -8.95 -0.12 -16.16
N GLN A 53 -9.66 0.98 -15.90
CA GLN A 53 -10.98 0.96 -15.29
C GLN A 53 -12.03 1.46 -16.27
N ILE A 54 -13.04 0.64 -16.47
CA ILE A 54 -14.13 0.79 -17.43
C ILE A 54 -15.41 0.96 -16.62
N ALA A 55 -16.08 2.10 -16.77
CA ALA A 55 -17.41 2.27 -16.19
C ALA A 55 -18.42 1.41 -16.95
N ILE A 56 -19.18 0.59 -16.24
CA ILE A 56 -20.27 -0.23 -16.76
C ILE A 56 -21.58 0.43 -16.30
N GLY A 57 -22.20 1.18 -17.21
CA GLY A 57 -23.40 1.96 -16.93
C GLY A 57 -23.13 3.21 -16.08
N SER A 58 -24.14 3.66 -15.33
CA SER A 58 -24.08 4.88 -14.52
C SER A 58 -23.37 4.73 -13.17
N SER A 59 -23.26 3.49 -12.67
CA SER A 59 -22.87 3.25 -11.27
C SER A 59 -21.74 2.22 -11.13
N SER A 60 -21.68 1.19 -11.98
CA SER A 60 -20.71 0.11 -11.80
C SER A 60 -19.38 0.44 -12.48
N SER A 61 -18.28 -0.12 -11.99
CA SER A 61 -16.99 -0.06 -12.68
C SER A 61 -16.27 -1.40 -12.65
N LEU A 62 -15.56 -1.69 -13.74
CA LEU A 62 -14.74 -2.86 -13.92
C LEU A 62 -13.28 -2.44 -14.07
N LEU A 63 -12.45 -2.99 -13.23
CA LEU A 63 -11.04 -2.73 -13.13
C LEU A 63 -10.28 -3.97 -13.61
N LEU A 64 -9.48 -3.78 -14.64
CA LEU A 64 -8.63 -4.80 -15.24
C LEU A 64 -7.18 -4.40 -15.02
N ASN A 65 -6.39 -5.32 -14.47
CA ASN A 65 -4.96 -5.18 -14.33
C ASN A 65 -4.27 -6.39 -14.97
N ALA A 66 -3.29 -6.13 -15.81
CA ALA A 66 -2.43 -7.14 -16.41
C ALA A 66 -0.98 -6.74 -16.20
N GLU A 67 -0.25 -7.51 -15.40
CA GLU A 67 1.16 -7.29 -15.12
C GLU A 67 1.99 -8.40 -15.75
N ARG A 68 3.08 -8.02 -16.42
CA ARG A 68 4.07 -8.95 -16.96
C ARG A 68 5.44 -8.61 -16.40
N HIS A 69 6.08 -9.62 -15.84
CA HIS A 69 7.49 -9.53 -15.44
C HIS A 69 8.38 -9.86 -16.64
N GLY A 70 9.47 -9.14 -16.88
CA GLY A 70 10.31 -9.40 -18.04
C GLY A 70 11.16 -10.68 -17.97
N ASP A 71 11.38 -11.23 -16.77
CA ASP A 71 12.15 -12.46 -16.51
C ASP A 71 11.30 -13.75 -16.61
N LYS A 72 9.97 -13.62 -16.50
CA LYS A 72 9.03 -14.76 -16.53
C LYS A 72 8.01 -14.57 -17.66
N ASN A 73 7.66 -15.64 -18.37
CA ASN A 73 6.58 -15.62 -19.35
C ASN A 73 5.17 -15.60 -18.73
N GLU A 74 5.07 -15.59 -17.40
CA GLU A 74 3.81 -15.55 -16.68
C GLU A 74 3.24 -14.13 -16.65
N ILE A 75 1.96 -14.01 -16.98
CA ILE A 75 1.19 -12.77 -16.91
C ILE A 75 0.28 -12.89 -15.69
N ARG A 76 0.36 -11.93 -14.78
CA ARG A 76 -0.61 -11.79 -13.68
C ARG A 76 -1.79 -11.00 -14.17
N LYS A 77 -2.99 -11.52 -13.93
CA LYS A 77 -4.25 -10.88 -14.30
C LYS A 77 -5.07 -10.68 -13.05
N LYS A 78 -5.62 -9.49 -12.90
CA LYS A 78 -6.50 -9.13 -11.79
C LYS A 78 -7.71 -8.39 -12.32
N LEU A 79 -8.87 -8.87 -11.94
CA LEU A 79 -10.18 -8.37 -12.29
C LEU A 79 -10.84 -7.89 -11.00
N MET A 80 -11.35 -6.67 -10.98
CA MET A 80 -12.14 -6.17 -9.86
C MET A 80 -13.39 -5.49 -10.39
N PHE A 81 -14.55 -5.93 -9.94
CA PHE A 81 -15.84 -5.36 -10.24
C PHE A 81 -16.34 -4.63 -8.99
N VAL A 82 -16.64 -3.34 -9.13
CA VAL A 82 -17.16 -2.50 -8.06
C VAL A 82 -18.54 -2.00 -8.47
N HIS A 83 -19.52 -2.25 -7.61
CA HIS A 83 -20.89 -1.81 -7.81
C HIS A 83 -21.39 -1.10 -6.55
N PRO A 84 -21.59 0.23 -6.60
CA PRO A 84 -22.19 0.98 -5.51
C PRO A 84 -23.70 0.76 -5.50
N LEU A 85 -24.20 0.34 -4.35
CA LEU A 85 -25.61 0.28 -3.97
C LEU A 85 -25.92 1.52 -3.12
N GLU A 86 -27.21 1.79 -2.84
CA GLU A 86 -27.63 3.02 -2.13
C GLU A 86 -26.94 3.25 -0.78
N LYS A 87 -26.57 2.19 -0.06
CA LYS A 87 -25.95 2.28 1.28
C LYS A 87 -24.73 1.36 1.44
N HIS A 88 -24.33 0.67 0.37
CA HIS A 88 -23.30 -0.36 0.40
C HIS A 88 -22.49 -0.35 -0.87
N ASP A 89 -21.22 -0.72 -0.79
CA ASP A 89 -20.38 -0.99 -1.93
C ASP A 89 -20.12 -2.48 -2.04
N LEU A 90 -20.48 -3.05 -3.19
CA LEU A 90 -20.17 -4.43 -3.53
C LEU A 90 -18.89 -4.47 -4.34
N THR A 91 -17.93 -5.28 -3.91
CA THR A 91 -16.65 -5.50 -4.59
C THR A 91 -16.43 -6.98 -4.83
N VAL A 92 -16.22 -7.36 -6.09
CA VAL A 92 -15.81 -8.71 -6.48
C VAL A 92 -14.42 -8.60 -7.08
N GLU A 93 -13.44 -9.30 -6.52
CA GLU A 93 -12.06 -9.27 -6.97
C GLU A 93 -11.60 -10.69 -7.26
N ALA A 94 -10.92 -10.88 -8.39
CA ALA A 94 -10.44 -12.18 -8.81
C ALA A 94 -9.06 -12.02 -9.47
N ALA A 95 -8.06 -12.77 -9.02
CA ALA A 95 -6.68 -12.63 -9.49
C ALA A 95 -5.98 -13.97 -9.72
N TRP A 96 -5.16 -14.00 -10.78
CA TRP A 96 -4.47 -15.18 -11.30
C TRP A 96 -3.16 -14.81 -12.03
N PRO A 97 -1.99 -15.15 -11.48
CA PRO A 97 -1.68 -15.29 -10.05
C PRO A 97 -1.77 -13.96 -9.31
N ASP A 98 -2.05 -13.99 -8.01
CA ASP A 98 -2.13 -12.80 -7.15
C ASP A 98 -0.87 -12.63 -6.30
N LEU A 99 -0.43 -11.39 -6.12
CA LEU A 99 0.81 -11.05 -5.42
C LEU A 99 0.51 -10.51 -4.02
N PHE A 100 0.87 -11.27 -3.00
CA PHE A 100 0.72 -10.87 -1.61
C PHE A 100 2.03 -10.41 -1.00
N LEU A 101 1.99 -9.27 -0.32
CA LEU A 101 3.10 -8.79 0.49
C LEU A 101 2.89 -9.20 1.95
N ASP A 102 3.84 -9.95 2.49
CA ASP A 102 3.89 -10.32 3.90
C ASP A 102 4.42 -9.16 4.76
N HIS A 103 4.10 -9.18 6.06
CA HIS A 103 4.55 -8.21 7.05
C HIS A 103 6.09 -8.09 7.16
N LYS A 104 6.82 -9.11 6.71
CA LYS A 104 8.29 -9.09 6.63
C LYS A 104 8.84 -8.50 5.32
N GLY A 105 7.98 -7.93 4.47
CA GLY A 105 8.35 -7.41 3.16
C GLY A 105 8.64 -8.49 2.12
N ARG A 106 8.12 -9.71 2.32
CA ARG A 106 8.31 -10.85 1.40
C ARG A 106 7.12 -10.98 0.46
N PHE A 107 7.39 -11.31 -0.79
CA PHE A 107 6.35 -11.48 -1.81
C PHE A 107 5.96 -12.94 -1.97
N TRP A 108 4.66 -13.20 -1.97
CA TRP A 108 4.07 -14.51 -2.14
C TRP A 108 3.17 -14.51 -3.38
N ASP A 109 3.43 -15.40 -4.33
CA ASP A 109 2.53 -15.67 -5.45
C ASP A 109 1.48 -16.69 -4.99
N VAL A 110 0.21 -16.30 -5.01
CA VAL A 110 -0.94 -17.19 -4.79
C VAL A 110 -1.53 -17.53 -6.16
N PRO A 111 -1.64 -18.82 -6.53
CA PRO A 111 -2.09 -19.21 -7.86
C PRO A 111 -3.47 -18.66 -8.24
N GLU A 112 -4.43 -18.71 -7.32
CA GLU A 112 -5.77 -18.15 -7.53
C GLU A 112 -6.31 -17.51 -6.26
N SER A 113 -6.79 -16.26 -6.37
CA SER A 113 -7.53 -15.57 -5.30
C SER A 113 -8.87 -15.07 -5.83
N LEU A 114 -9.92 -15.22 -5.02
CA LEU A 114 -11.26 -14.72 -5.33
C LEU A 114 -11.87 -14.14 -4.04
N ASN A 115 -12.22 -12.86 -4.08
CA ASN A 115 -12.80 -12.11 -2.98
C ASN A 115 -14.16 -11.56 -3.39
N PHE A 116 -15.11 -11.70 -2.49
CA PHE A 116 -16.42 -11.09 -2.60
C PHE A 116 -16.67 -10.33 -1.31
N ASP A 117 -16.65 -9.01 -1.36
CA ASP A 117 -16.81 -8.15 -0.20
C ASP A 117 -17.98 -7.19 -0.40
N VAL A 118 -18.77 -7.01 0.65
CA VAL A 118 -19.79 -5.97 0.76
C VAL A 118 -19.42 -5.11 1.95
N SER A 119 -19.24 -3.82 1.72
CA SER A 119 -18.99 -2.83 2.78
C SER A 119 -20.08 -1.79 2.85
N SER A 120 -20.38 -1.30 4.04
CA SER A 120 -21.15 -0.06 4.17
C SER A 120 -20.38 1.11 3.57
N LEU A 121 -21.10 2.15 3.13
CA LEU A 121 -20.48 3.43 2.77
C LEU A 121 -19.57 3.93 3.89
N VAL A 122 -18.51 4.67 3.54
CA VAL A 122 -17.52 5.17 4.48
C VAL A 122 -17.99 6.51 5.04
N PRO A 123 -18.56 6.58 6.25
CA PRO A 123 -18.88 7.87 6.87
C PRO A 123 -17.59 8.59 7.29
N GLU A 124 -17.63 9.93 7.36
CA GLU A 124 -16.53 10.71 7.96
C GLU A 124 -16.31 10.33 9.42
N THR A 125 -17.42 10.19 10.15
CA THR A 125 -17.49 9.61 11.49
C THR A 125 -18.67 8.66 11.56
N GLY A 126 -18.46 7.43 11.98
CA GLY A 126 -19.56 6.49 12.12
C GLY A 126 -19.13 5.03 12.14
N LEU A 127 -20.15 4.17 12.16
CA LEU A 127 -20.00 2.73 12.12
C LEU A 127 -19.86 2.26 10.68
N GLN A 128 -18.80 1.50 10.44
CA GLN A 128 -18.52 0.83 9.18
C GLN A 128 -18.53 -0.67 9.42
N TYR A 129 -19.19 -1.42 8.54
CA TYR A 129 -19.11 -2.87 8.54
C TYR A 129 -18.74 -3.39 7.16
N ARG A 130 -18.05 -4.52 7.13
CA ARG A 130 -17.69 -5.26 5.93
C ARG A 130 -17.94 -6.72 6.18
N PHE A 131 -18.58 -7.41 5.25
CA PHE A 131 -18.69 -8.85 5.25
C PHE A 131 -18.34 -9.38 3.86
N GLY A 132 -17.72 -10.54 3.81
CA GLY A 132 -17.25 -11.08 2.57
C GLY A 132 -16.77 -12.51 2.64
N VAL A 133 -16.50 -13.06 1.47
CA VAL A 133 -16.03 -14.42 1.28
C VAL A 133 -14.75 -14.36 0.48
N HIS A 134 -13.70 -14.95 1.03
CA HIS A 134 -12.38 -15.03 0.44
C HIS A 134 -12.07 -16.50 0.14
N LYS A 135 -11.84 -16.82 -1.12
CA LYS A 135 -11.39 -18.13 -1.59
C LYS A 135 -9.95 -17.99 -2.10
N SER A 136 -9.08 -18.85 -1.60
CA SER A 136 -7.72 -19.00 -2.09
C SER A 136 -7.51 -20.44 -2.53
N ASN A 137 -6.80 -20.63 -3.64
CA ASN A 137 -6.49 -21.94 -4.18
C ASN A 137 -5.01 -22.04 -4.57
N GLY A 138 -4.47 -23.25 -4.43
CA GLY A 138 -3.06 -23.55 -4.68
C GLY A 138 -2.10 -23.11 -3.57
N ASP A 139 -0.94 -23.74 -3.53
CA ASP A 139 0.05 -23.47 -2.48
C ASP A 139 0.81 -22.17 -2.78
N PRO A 140 0.93 -21.25 -1.81
CA PRO A 140 1.61 -19.97 -2.00
C PRO A 140 3.11 -20.18 -2.22
N GLN A 141 3.66 -19.56 -3.26
CA GLN A 141 5.07 -19.65 -3.61
C GLN A 141 5.82 -18.39 -3.22
N LEU A 142 6.96 -18.52 -2.55
CA LEU A 142 7.82 -17.40 -2.20
C LEU A 142 8.60 -16.91 -3.42
N ILE A 143 8.53 -15.61 -3.71
CA ILE A 143 9.24 -14.99 -4.83
C ILE A 143 10.59 -14.46 -4.35
N ASN A 144 11.64 -14.68 -5.15
CA ASN A 144 13.02 -14.25 -4.86
C ASN A 144 13.62 -14.86 -3.58
N ALA A 145 13.38 -16.14 -3.30
CA ALA A 145 14.07 -16.84 -2.22
C ALA A 145 15.58 -16.87 -2.50
N SER A 146 16.38 -16.22 -1.66
CA SER A 146 17.80 -16.56 -1.56
C SER A 146 17.92 -17.97 -0.96
N VAL A 147 18.95 -18.74 -1.34
CA VAL A 147 19.14 -20.15 -0.95
C VAL A 147 19.13 -20.36 0.58
N SER A 148 19.35 -19.30 1.38
CA SER A 148 19.30 -19.29 2.85
C SER A 148 17.94 -18.93 3.47
N GLU A 149 16.92 -18.55 2.70
CA GLU A 149 15.61 -18.06 3.19
C GLU A 149 14.42 -18.96 2.78
N SER A 150 14.69 -20.11 2.18
CA SER A 150 13.71 -21.09 1.71
C SER A 150 12.85 -21.74 2.81
N SER A 151 13.10 -21.42 4.09
CA SER A 151 12.34 -21.92 5.24
C SER A 151 11.26 -20.94 5.74
N GLY A 152 10.82 -20.00 4.91
CA GLY A 152 9.71 -19.12 5.26
C GLY A 152 8.40 -19.89 5.28
N VAL A 153 7.74 -20.01 6.43
CA VAL A 153 6.38 -20.55 6.46
C VAL A 153 5.40 -19.50 5.94
N ALA A 154 4.58 -19.89 4.97
CA ALA A 154 3.56 -19.03 4.39
C ALA A 154 2.56 -18.56 5.46
N PRO A 155 2.10 -17.30 5.41
CA PRO A 155 1.06 -16.81 6.31
C PRO A 155 -0.19 -17.70 6.24
N ALA A 156 -0.77 -17.97 7.41
CA ALA A 156 -1.97 -18.80 7.54
C ALA A 156 -3.15 -18.33 6.67
N SER A 157 -3.19 -17.04 6.34
CA SER A 157 -4.24 -16.42 5.51
C SER A 157 -4.11 -16.72 4.02
N LEU A 158 -2.92 -17.08 3.53
CA LEU A 158 -2.66 -17.36 2.11
C LEU A 158 -2.84 -18.84 1.75
N MET A 159 -2.89 -19.72 2.75
CA MET A 159 -3.05 -21.15 2.51
C MET A 159 -4.44 -21.45 1.93
N PRO A 160 -4.58 -22.48 1.06
CA PRO A 160 -5.83 -22.80 0.37
C PRO A 160 -7.04 -22.90 1.30
N GLY A 161 -8.19 -22.43 0.83
CA GLY A 161 -9.46 -22.55 1.56
C GLY A 161 -10.45 -21.44 1.26
N LEU A 162 -11.68 -21.67 1.72
CA LEU A 162 -12.80 -20.74 1.67
C LEU A 162 -13.03 -20.17 3.07
N CYS A 163 -12.98 -18.85 3.19
CA CYS A 163 -13.14 -18.11 4.45
C CYS A 163 -14.26 -17.10 4.33
N ALA A 164 -15.22 -17.12 5.24
CA ALA A 164 -16.14 -16.02 5.46
C ALA A 164 -15.51 -15.04 6.46
N LYS A 165 -15.45 -13.76 6.12
CA LYS A 165 -14.90 -12.69 6.94
C LYS A 165 -15.98 -11.66 7.22
N ALA A 166 -16.01 -11.16 8.44
CA ALA A 166 -16.84 -10.04 8.86
C ALA A 166 -15.98 -9.09 9.70
N ALA A 167 -16.14 -7.80 9.50
CA ALA A 167 -15.48 -6.77 10.28
C ALA A 167 -16.46 -5.65 10.58
N VAL A 168 -16.40 -5.13 11.80
CA VAL A 168 -17.16 -3.95 12.24
C VAL A 168 -16.16 -3.00 12.85
N SER A 169 -16.22 -1.74 12.46
CA SER A 169 -15.34 -0.69 12.96
C SER A 169 -16.11 0.60 13.18
N TYR A 170 -15.64 1.40 14.13
CA TYR A 170 -16.13 2.73 14.38
C TYR A 170 -15.00 3.71 14.11
N LYS A 171 -15.23 4.63 13.18
CA LYS A 171 -14.31 5.70 12.83
C LYS A 171 -14.78 7.00 13.48
N ALA A 172 -13.89 7.64 14.21
CA ALA A 172 -14.06 9.00 14.70
C ALA A 172 -13.00 9.89 14.05
N LYS A 173 -13.40 11.06 13.57
CA LYS A 173 -12.53 12.08 12.99
C LYS A 173 -12.92 13.41 13.61
N ARG A 174 -11.93 14.19 14.02
CA ARG A 174 -12.10 15.53 14.54
C ARG A 174 -11.06 16.43 13.89
N ASP A 175 -11.53 17.41 13.13
CA ASP A 175 -10.67 18.46 12.62
C ASP A 175 -10.38 19.46 13.75
N LEU A 176 -9.11 19.64 14.06
CA LEU A 176 -8.64 20.63 15.03
C LEU A 176 -8.58 22.02 14.39
N TRP A 177 -8.23 22.05 13.10
CA TRP A 177 -8.14 23.27 12.32
C TRP A 177 -8.44 22.97 10.86
N ARG A 178 -9.35 23.74 10.26
CA ARG A 178 -9.58 23.80 8.82
C ARG A 178 -9.96 25.25 8.50
N PRO A 179 -9.26 25.93 7.59
CA PRO A 179 -9.69 27.24 7.10
C PRO A 179 -11.09 27.10 6.51
N LYS A 180 -12.00 28.01 6.87
CA LYS A 180 -13.27 28.13 6.16
C LYS A 180 -12.97 28.65 4.77
N GLU A 181 -13.53 28.02 3.74
CA GLU A 181 -13.54 28.61 2.41
C GLU A 181 -14.49 29.82 2.47
N ASP A 182 -13.94 31.03 2.33
CA ASP A 182 -14.75 32.23 2.11
C ASP A 182 -15.22 32.17 0.65
N ASN A 183 -16.39 31.58 0.42
CA ASN A 183 -17.04 31.56 -0.90
C ASN A 183 -17.31 32.98 -1.45
N THR A 184 -17.17 34.02 -0.63
CA THR A 184 -17.34 35.43 -1.00
C THR A 184 -16.17 36.01 -1.78
N LYS A 185 -14.96 35.42 -1.68
CA LYS A 185 -13.77 35.93 -2.41
C LYS A 185 -13.65 35.40 -3.83
N GLU A 186 -14.44 34.38 -4.19
CA GLU A 186 -14.52 33.90 -5.56
C GLU A 186 -15.39 34.82 -6.44
N GLU A 187 -16.22 35.70 -5.84
CA GLU A 187 -17.08 36.65 -6.56
C GLU A 187 -16.59 38.11 -6.49
N GLU A 188 -15.62 38.45 -5.62
CA GLU A 188 -15.13 39.83 -5.41
C GLU A 188 -13.67 40.09 -5.85
N GLU A 189 -12.90 39.08 -6.29
CA GLU A 189 -11.56 39.33 -6.84
C GLU A 189 -11.64 39.69 -8.33
N ASP A 190 -11.42 40.98 -8.60
CA ASP A 190 -11.23 41.63 -9.90
C ASP A 190 -10.50 40.77 -10.96
N ASP A 191 -10.91 40.99 -12.22
CA ASP A 191 -10.56 40.37 -13.52
C ASP A 191 -9.05 40.22 -13.87
N ASP A 192 -8.13 40.48 -12.95
CA ASP A 192 -6.66 40.49 -13.18
C ASP A 192 -5.84 39.65 -12.17
N SER A 193 -6.48 38.95 -11.22
CA SER A 193 -5.80 38.03 -10.30
C SER A 193 -5.89 36.59 -10.81
N PRO A 194 -4.80 35.93 -11.25
CA PRO A 194 -4.89 34.53 -11.65
C PRO A 194 -5.24 33.68 -10.42
N VAL A 195 -6.47 33.16 -10.37
CA VAL A 195 -6.88 32.13 -9.41
C VAL A 195 -5.97 30.92 -9.62
N PHE A 196 -4.94 30.79 -8.79
CA PHE A 196 -4.00 29.68 -8.92
C PHE A 196 -4.69 28.39 -8.48
N LEU A 197 -5.32 27.71 -9.44
CA LEU A 197 -5.79 26.33 -9.28
C LEU A 197 -4.67 25.47 -8.70
N PRO A 198 -4.93 24.66 -7.65
CA PRO A 198 -3.91 23.81 -7.04
C PRO A 198 -3.37 22.82 -8.07
N TYR A 199 -2.11 22.40 -7.91
CA TYR A 199 -1.51 21.39 -8.77
C TYR A 199 -2.18 20.01 -8.60
N ASP A 200 -2.80 19.77 -7.45
CA ASP A 200 -3.59 18.57 -7.13
C ASP A 200 -4.81 19.00 -6.30
N LEU A 201 -6.02 18.73 -6.80
CA LEU A 201 -7.28 19.08 -6.12
C LEU A 201 -7.42 18.43 -4.75
N ARG A 202 -6.84 17.23 -4.54
CA ARG A 202 -6.90 16.51 -3.25
C ARG A 202 -6.09 17.19 -2.15
N LEU A 203 -5.21 18.12 -2.51
CA LEU A 203 -4.36 18.88 -1.61
C LEU A 203 -4.77 20.35 -1.53
N LYS A 204 -5.94 20.71 -2.07
CA LYS A 204 -6.51 22.07 -2.00
C LYS A 204 -6.77 22.51 -0.56
N GLU A 205 -7.19 21.59 0.29
CA GLU A 205 -7.67 21.89 1.64
C GLU A 205 -6.59 21.67 2.72
N PRO A 206 -5.94 22.73 3.22
CA PRO A 206 -5.11 22.65 4.41
C PRO A 206 -5.98 22.30 5.62
N HIS A 207 -5.51 21.35 6.42
CA HIS A 207 -6.24 20.89 7.60
C HIS A 207 -5.29 20.31 8.63
N ALA A 208 -5.70 20.35 9.89
CA ALA A 208 -5.10 19.60 10.97
C ALA A 208 -6.21 18.81 11.66
N GLY A 209 -6.02 17.51 11.82
CA GLY A 209 -7.06 16.64 12.36
C GLY A 209 -6.49 15.43 13.09
N VAL A 210 -7.31 14.91 14.01
CA VAL A 210 -7.08 13.62 14.64
C VAL A 210 -8.19 12.70 14.18
N SER A 211 -7.84 11.47 13.81
CA SER A 211 -8.80 10.41 13.56
C SER A 211 -8.41 9.14 14.29
N GLY A 212 -9.40 8.35 14.66
CA GLY A 212 -9.23 7.07 15.32
C GLY A 212 -10.20 6.06 14.75
N ILE A 213 -9.78 4.82 14.67
CA ILE A 213 -10.60 3.69 14.26
C ILE A 213 -10.44 2.60 15.30
N VAL A 214 -11.54 2.03 15.77
CA VAL A 214 -11.53 0.83 16.61
C VAL A 214 -12.53 -0.15 16.03
N GLY A 215 -12.15 -1.42 15.90
CA GLY A 215 -13.00 -2.42 15.29
C GLY A 215 -12.67 -3.84 15.68
N GLY A 216 -13.60 -4.74 15.38
CA GLY A 216 -13.44 -6.18 15.51
C GLY A 216 -13.50 -6.85 14.14
N SER A 217 -12.76 -7.94 13.98
CA SER A 217 -12.82 -8.82 12.83
C SER A 217 -13.11 -10.25 13.29
N LEU A 218 -13.93 -10.95 12.52
CA LEU A 218 -14.26 -12.35 12.66
C LEU A 218 -13.99 -13.02 11.32
N ALA A 219 -13.32 -14.17 11.34
CA ALA A 219 -13.10 -14.98 10.16
C ALA A 219 -13.40 -16.44 10.48
N ALA A 220 -14.24 -17.07 9.66
CA ALA A 220 -14.65 -18.46 9.77
C ALA A 220 -14.23 -19.22 8.51
N TRP A 221 -13.53 -20.34 8.67
CA TRP A 221 -13.05 -21.18 7.58
C TRP A 221 -14.04 -22.30 7.29
N ILE A 222 -14.64 -22.25 6.10
CA ILE A 222 -15.61 -23.23 5.63
C ILE A 222 -14.87 -24.47 5.13
N THR A 223 -13.83 -24.27 4.31
CA THR A 223 -12.97 -25.31 3.73
C THR A 223 -11.49 -25.03 4.03
N GLY A 224 -10.62 -26.03 3.85
CA GLY A 224 -9.18 -25.88 4.14
C GLY A 224 -8.83 -25.96 5.63
N ARG A 225 -9.60 -26.73 6.41
CA ARG A 225 -9.40 -26.94 7.87
C ARG A 225 -8.31 -27.96 8.18
N ASP A 226 -8.14 -28.96 7.30
CA ASP A 226 -7.11 -29.98 7.43
C ASP A 226 -5.74 -29.55 6.88
N VAL A 227 -5.66 -28.35 6.31
CA VAL A 227 -4.39 -27.75 5.92
C VAL A 227 -3.57 -27.48 7.19
N LEU A 228 -2.40 -28.10 7.25
CA LEU A 228 -1.44 -27.88 8.31
C LEU A 228 -0.76 -26.53 8.11
N VAL A 229 -0.96 -25.61 9.05
CA VAL A 229 -0.26 -24.33 9.11
C VAL A 229 0.72 -24.41 10.29
N ASN A 230 2.02 -24.28 10.04
CA ASN A 230 3.04 -24.42 11.09
C ASN A 230 2.92 -25.73 11.91
N GLY A 231 2.61 -26.85 11.27
CA GLY A 231 2.47 -28.14 11.96
C GLY A 231 1.16 -28.29 12.76
N LYS A 232 0.28 -27.28 12.77
CA LYS A 232 -1.00 -27.29 13.49
C LYS A 232 -2.17 -27.17 12.51
N LYS A 233 -3.29 -27.83 12.82
CA LYS A 233 -4.53 -27.63 12.06
C LYS A 233 -5.00 -26.19 12.19
N ARG A 234 -5.48 -25.61 11.09
CA ARG A 234 -6.04 -24.25 11.05
C ARG A 234 -7.27 -24.17 11.96
N SER A 235 -7.38 -23.11 12.76
CA SER A 235 -8.57 -22.90 13.59
C SER A 235 -9.80 -22.63 12.70
N PRO A 236 -10.97 -23.22 13.03
CA PRO A 236 -12.17 -23.04 12.22
C PRO A 236 -12.73 -21.63 12.31
N ILE A 237 -12.50 -20.94 13.43
CA ILE A 237 -12.93 -19.57 13.70
C ILE A 237 -11.73 -18.79 14.24
N SER A 238 -11.64 -17.52 13.88
CA SER A 238 -10.69 -16.55 14.41
C SER A 238 -11.43 -15.24 14.64
N ALA A 239 -11.11 -14.57 15.74
CA ALA A 239 -11.70 -13.30 16.13
C ALA A 239 -10.60 -12.43 16.71
N ASP A 240 -10.58 -11.15 16.33
CA ASP A 240 -9.60 -10.20 16.83
C ASP A 240 -10.14 -8.78 16.85
N VAL A 241 -9.52 -7.92 17.65
CA VAL A 241 -9.83 -6.49 17.75
C VAL A 241 -8.64 -5.71 17.22
N PHE A 242 -8.90 -4.73 16.36
CA PHE A 242 -7.90 -3.85 15.80
C PHE A 242 -8.22 -2.39 16.14
N GLY A 243 -7.18 -1.57 16.14
CA GLY A 243 -7.31 -0.15 16.41
C GLY A 243 -6.27 0.67 15.66
N SER A 244 -6.60 1.91 15.36
CA SER A 244 -5.69 2.87 14.74
C SER A 244 -5.94 4.26 15.28
N ALA A 245 -4.88 5.04 15.48
CA ALA A 245 -4.95 6.47 15.76
C ALA A 245 -4.08 7.20 14.75
N CYS A 246 -4.58 8.26 14.15
CA CYS A 246 -3.92 9.02 13.10
C CYS A 246 -4.02 10.51 13.41
N TYR A 247 -2.90 11.21 13.29
CA TYR A 247 -2.81 12.66 13.31
C TYR A 247 -2.37 13.11 11.92
N THR A 248 -3.13 14.01 11.30
CA THR A 248 -2.78 14.60 10.00
C THR A 248 -2.63 16.10 10.16
N PHE A 249 -1.58 16.64 9.57
CA PHE A 249 -1.34 18.08 9.50
C PHE A 249 -0.90 18.42 8.09
N GLN A 250 -1.63 19.30 7.43
CA GLN A 250 -1.31 19.82 6.11
C GLN A 250 -1.34 21.34 6.15
N LYS A 251 -0.23 21.94 5.73
CA LYS A 251 -0.06 23.36 5.51
C LYS A 251 -0.04 23.64 4.00
N GLY A 252 -0.73 24.71 3.61
CA GLY A 252 -0.79 25.21 2.24
C GLY A 252 -1.80 24.51 1.35
N LYS A 253 -2.04 25.13 0.19
CA LYS A 253 -3.05 24.71 -0.81
C LYS A 253 -2.44 24.04 -2.04
N PHE A 254 -1.11 23.88 -2.06
CA PHE A 254 -0.35 23.32 -3.18
C PHE A 254 -0.65 24.01 -4.53
N SER A 255 -0.70 25.34 -4.53
CA SER A 255 -0.94 26.19 -5.69
C SER A 255 0.26 27.08 -6.04
N LYS A 256 1.13 27.40 -5.08
CA LYS A 256 2.31 28.26 -5.32
C LYS A 256 3.50 27.45 -5.86
N LEU A 257 4.44 28.14 -6.48
CA LEU A 257 5.64 27.52 -7.06
C LEU A 257 6.60 26.93 -6.01
N TYR A 258 6.67 27.46 -4.79
CA TYR A 258 7.62 26.98 -3.79
C TYR A 258 7.05 27.07 -2.38
N GLY A 259 7.39 26.09 -1.54
CA GLY A 259 7.15 26.13 -0.09
C GLY A 259 5.69 26.23 0.35
N ASP A 260 4.74 25.86 -0.52
CA ASP A 260 3.31 25.91 -0.20
C ASP A 260 2.92 24.68 0.61
N LEU A 261 3.20 23.49 0.08
CA LEU A 261 2.76 22.24 0.68
C LEU A 261 3.79 21.64 1.63
N THR A 262 3.39 21.53 2.89
CA THR A 262 4.03 20.66 3.88
C THR A 262 2.95 19.82 4.55
N ARG A 263 3.10 18.51 4.52
CA ARG A 263 2.17 17.58 5.16
C ARG A 263 2.90 16.55 6.00
N VAL A 264 2.36 16.30 7.17
CA VAL A 264 2.85 15.32 8.14
C VAL A 264 1.67 14.48 8.58
N ASP A 265 1.74 13.18 8.34
CA ASP A 265 0.78 12.23 8.87
C ASP A 265 1.50 11.25 9.79
N ALA A 266 0.99 11.10 11.00
CA ALA A 266 1.50 10.14 11.98
C ALA A 266 0.37 9.19 12.36
N ARG A 267 0.55 7.90 12.09
CA ARG A 267 -0.45 6.87 12.30
C ARG A 267 0.12 5.73 13.14
N VAL A 268 -0.58 5.35 14.20
CA VAL A 268 -0.31 4.17 15.01
C VAL A 268 -1.39 3.14 14.75
N ASP A 269 -0.98 1.96 14.31
CA ASP A 269 -1.87 0.84 14.00
C ASP A 269 -1.59 -0.33 14.95
N VAL A 270 -2.64 -0.86 15.56
CA VAL A 270 -2.63 -2.09 16.37
C VAL A 270 -3.46 -3.12 15.63
N SER A 271 -2.77 -4.04 14.96
CA SER A 271 -3.41 -5.08 14.13
C SER A 271 -4.16 -6.13 14.96
N SER A 272 -3.70 -6.39 16.20
CA SER A 272 -4.26 -7.40 17.09
C SER A 272 -4.16 -6.96 18.55
N ALA A 273 -5.26 -6.49 19.13
CA ALA A 273 -5.32 -6.12 20.54
C ALA A 273 -5.20 -7.37 21.44
N SER A 274 -5.69 -8.53 20.98
CA SER A 274 -5.59 -9.79 21.72
C SER A 274 -4.14 -10.28 21.83
N ALA A 275 -3.37 -10.22 20.73
CA ALA A 275 -1.95 -10.55 20.75
C ALA A 275 -1.14 -9.52 21.54
N LEU A 276 -1.46 -8.22 21.42
CA LEU A 276 -0.84 -7.16 22.22
C LEU A 276 -1.05 -7.38 23.73
N ALA A 277 -2.29 -7.67 24.16
CA ALA A 277 -2.62 -7.90 25.56
C ALA A 277 -1.90 -9.14 26.12
N LYS A 278 -1.88 -10.25 25.37
CA LYS A 278 -1.10 -11.44 25.74
C LYS A 278 0.38 -11.10 25.92
N ARG A 279 0.94 -10.32 25.00
CA ARG A 279 2.35 -9.89 25.06
C ARG A 279 2.64 -9.05 26.31
N ILE A 280 1.81 -8.05 26.60
CA ILE A 280 1.95 -7.21 27.81
C ILE A 280 1.84 -8.07 29.07
N PHE A 281 0.86 -8.98 29.12
CA PHE A 281 0.66 -9.89 30.25
C PHE A 281 1.86 -10.81 30.48
N HIS A 282 2.42 -11.39 29.41
CA HIS A 282 3.63 -12.24 29.49
C HIS A 282 4.86 -11.44 29.93
N ALA A 283 5.03 -10.20 29.46
CA ALA A 283 6.12 -9.32 29.85
C ALA A 283 6.05 -8.96 31.35
N ILE A 284 4.85 -8.64 31.86
CA ILE A 284 4.62 -8.35 33.29
C ILE A 284 4.89 -9.59 34.15
N ARG A 285 4.48 -10.78 33.69
CA ARG A 285 4.62 -12.04 34.43
C ARG A 285 6.05 -12.62 34.43
N ARG A 286 7.03 -11.94 33.82
CA ARG A 286 8.45 -12.38 33.69
C ARG A 286 8.61 -13.82 33.17
N SER A 287 7.66 -14.32 32.39
CA SER A 287 7.77 -15.63 31.74
C SER A 287 8.64 -15.47 30.50
N SER A 288 9.92 -15.82 30.60
CA SER A 288 10.93 -15.64 29.56
C SER A 288 10.87 -16.67 28.44
N ASN A 289 9.68 -17.09 28.01
CA ASN A 289 9.58 -17.80 26.75
C ASN A 289 9.63 -16.75 25.65
N LYS A 290 10.84 -16.56 25.12
CA LYS A 290 11.20 -15.69 24.01
C LYS A 290 10.57 -16.23 22.72
N THR A 291 9.24 -16.28 22.64
CA THR A 291 8.55 -16.46 21.37
C THR A 291 8.52 -15.11 20.68
N ASP A 292 9.08 -15.08 19.48
CA ASP A 292 9.21 -13.90 18.62
C ASP A 292 7.84 -13.59 17.99
N ASP A 293 6.80 -13.47 18.82
CA ASP A 293 5.42 -13.21 18.40
C ASP A 293 5.29 -11.72 18.05
N THR A 294 5.80 -11.39 16.87
CA THR A 294 5.71 -10.09 16.21
C THR A 294 4.29 -9.69 15.85
N SER A 295 3.33 -10.61 15.90
CA SER A 295 1.93 -10.41 15.48
C SER A 295 1.15 -9.42 16.35
N GLY A 296 1.61 -9.16 17.58
CA GLY A 296 0.95 -8.24 18.51
C GLY A 296 1.64 -6.87 18.70
N SER A 297 2.70 -6.55 17.95
CA SER A 297 3.37 -5.25 18.09
C SER A 297 2.59 -4.11 17.42
N PRO A 298 2.47 -2.93 18.07
CA PRO A 298 1.97 -1.74 17.39
C PRO A 298 2.91 -1.36 16.23
N ARG A 299 2.34 -0.79 15.18
CA ARG A 299 3.07 -0.25 14.02
C ARG A 299 2.89 1.27 14.00
N LEU A 300 3.97 2.00 13.85
CA LEU A 300 3.98 3.45 13.68
C LEU A 300 4.35 3.75 12.23
N ASN A 301 3.42 4.33 11.49
CA ASN A 301 3.63 4.83 10.13
C ASN A 301 3.75 6.36 10.20
N LEU A 302 4.86 6.90 9.72
CA LEU A 302 5.10 8.34 9.64
C LEU A 302 5.31 8.71 8.17
N ILE A 303 4.46 9.60 7.67
CA ILE A 303 4.52 10.13 6.32
C ILE A 303 4.88 11.61 6.41
N PHE A 304 5.97 11.98 5.75
CA PHE A 304 6.37 13.37 5.54
C PHE A 304 6.26 13.69 4.05
N GLN A 305 5.60 14.78 3.70
CA GLN A 305 5.40 15.21 2.32
C GLN A 305 5.70 16.69 2.19
N GLN A 306 6.63 17.04 1.32
CA GLN A 306 7.12 18.41 1.13
C GLN A 306 7.20 18.75 -0.36
N GLN A 307 6.62 19.87 -0.74
CA GLN A 307 6.82 20.43 -2.07
C GLN A 307 8.27 20.90 -2.24
N ILE A 308 8.88 20.47 -3.35
CA ILE A 308 10.21 20.93 -3.76
C ILE A 308 10.05 22.18 -4.63
N ALA A 309 9.37 22.04 -5.76
CA ALA A 309 9.23 23.08 -6.77
C ALA A 309 8.03 22.79 -7.68
N GLY A 310 7.18 23.79 -7.88
CA GLY A 310 5.94 23.72 -8.66
C GLY A 310 5.14 22.45 -8.35
N PRO A 311 4.83 21.60 -9.35
CA PRO A 311 4.06 20.37 -9.18
C PRO A 311 4.84 19.21 -8.55
N ILE A 312 6.13 19.39 -8.20
CA ILE A 312 6.98 18.32 -7.67
C ILE A 312 6.89 18.26 -6.15
N VAL A 313 6.54 17.08 -5.65
CA VAL A 313 6.43 16.79 -4.22
C VAL A 313 7.29 15.60 -3.87
N PHE A 314 8.12 15.76 -2.85
CA PHE A 314 8.85 14.66 -2.24
C PHE A 314 8.08 14.13 -1.04
N LYS A 315 7.93 12.81 -0.99
CA LYS A 315 7.25 12.10 0.09
C LYS A 315 8.20 11.05 0.66
N VAL A 316 8.25 10.97 1.98
CA VAL A 316 8.94 9.93 2.73
C VAL A 316 7.90 9.21 3.57
N ASP A 317 7.76 7.91 3.35
CA ASP A 317 6.90 7.04 4.15
C ASP A 317 7.81 6.10 4.95
N SER A 318 7.67 6.12 6.27
CA SER A 318 8.50 5.34 7.18
C SER A 318 7.62 4.52 8.12
N GLN A 319 7.89 3.22 8.16
CA GLN A 319 7.13 2.27 8.96
C GLN A 319 8.04 1.67 10.04
N PHE A 320 7.59 1.74 11.28
CA PHE A 320 8.30 1.23 12.45
C PHE A 320 7.44 0.24 13.21
N GLN A 321 8.05 -0.87 13.64
CA GLN A 321 7.48 -1.81 14.57
C GLN A 321 7.87 -1.43 15.99
N VAL A 322 6.88 -1.14 16.84
CA VAL A 322 7.10 -0.72 18.22
C VAL A 322 7.25 -1.95 19.13
N GLY A 323 8.26 -1.92 20.01
CA GLY A 323 8.60 -3.01 20.91
C GLY A 323 9.49 -4.08 20.29
N ALA A 324 10.02 -3.90 19.09
CA ALA A 324 11.00 -4.80 18.47
C ALA A 324 12.39 -4.14 18.42
N GLY A 325 13.46 -4.94 18.53
CA GLY A 325 14.85 -4.48 18.40
C GLY A 325 15.49 -3.90 19.67
N LYS A 326 16.78 -3.55 19.55
CA LYS A 326 17.67 -3.12 20.67
C LYS A 326 17.22 -1.82 21.36
N TYR A 327 16.55 -0.94 20.62
CA TYR A 327 16.11 0.38 21.10
C TYR A 327 14.58 0.47 21.28
N GLY A 328 13.87 -0.66 21.25
CA GLY A 328 12.41 -0.69 21.43
C GLY A 328 11.60 -0.22 20.21
N ALA A 329 12.23 0.08 19.08
CA ALA A 329 11.59 0.24 17.79
C ALA A 329 12.49 -0.34 16.67
N GLN A 330 11.89 -1.01 15.70
CA GLN A 330 12.57 -1.57 14.54
C GLN A 330 11.98 -1.00 13.25
N MET A 331 12.82 -0.47 12.36
CA MET A 331 12.36 0.03 11.07
C MET A 331 11.94 -1.13 10.16
N GLU A 332 10.65 -1.16 9.85
CA GLU A 332 10.02 -2.18 9.03
C GLU A 332 10.08 -1.85 7.54
N ASP A 333 9.91 -0.59 7.16
CA ASP A 333 10.08 -0.15 5.79
C ASP A 333 10.36 1.34 5.71
N LEU A 334 10.96 1.76 4.60
CA LEU A 334 11.22 3.15 4.28
C LEU A 334 11.05 3.31 2.77
N ILE A 335 10.13 4.16 2.36
CA ILE A 335 9.83 4.43 0.96
C ILE A 335 10.05 5.91 0.69
N TYR A 336 10.93 6.20 -0.25
CA TYR A 336 11.09 7.53 -0.82
C TYR A 336 10.24 7.61 -2.07
N SER A 337 9.44 8.67 -2.22
CA SER A 337 8.60 8.90 -3.38
C SER A 337 8.77 10.32 -3.90
N LEU A 338 8.81 10.45 -5.21
CA LEU A 338 8.80 11.70 -5.95
C LEU A 338 7.53 11.73 -6.80
N ASN A 339 6.64 12.65 -6.47
CA ASN A 339 5.36 12.82 -7.14
C ASN A 339 5.44 14.06 -8.03
N TYR A 340 5.00 13.93 -9.27
CA TYR A 340 4.79 15.05 -10.19
C TYR A 340 3.30 15.15 -10.51
N SER A 341 2.65 16.20 -10.01
CA SER A 341 1.23 16.43 -10.25
C SER A 341 0.97 17.11 -11.60
N LEU A 342 0.09 16.50 -12.39
CA LEU A 342 -0.28 16.97 -13.72
C LEU A 342 -1.50 17.88 -13.60
N ARG A 343 -1.27 19.19 -13.52
CA ARG A 343 -2.33 20.21 -13.35
C ARG A 343 -3.45 20.13 -14.39
N LEU A 344 -3.13 19.74 -15.63
CA LEU A 344 -4.09 19.61 -16.73
C LEU A 344 -5.06 18.43 -16.57
N LEU A 345 -4.81 17.53 -15.62
CA LEU A 345 -5.58 16.30 -15.42
C LEU A 345 -6.28 16.25 -14.06
N GLU A 346 -6.47 17.40 -13.40
CA GLU A 346 -7.24 17.64 -12.15
C GLU A 346 -6.78 16.88 -10.88
N SER A 347 -6.25 15.67 -11.03
CA SER A 347 -5.59 14.84 -10.00
C SER A 347 -4.56 13.83 -10.59
N GLY A 348 -4.29 13.89 -11.90
CA GLY A 348 -3.30 13.00 -12.53
C GLY A 348 -1.89 13.22 -11.95
N LYS A 349 -1.12 12.14 -11.75
CA LYS A 349 0.24 12.24 -11.19
C LYS A 349 1.15 11.13 -11.69
N VAL A 350 2.43 11.47 -11.81
CA VAL A 350 3.52 10.50 -11.94
C VAL A 350 4.12 10.29 -10.57
N VAL A 351 4.16 9.05 -10.10
CA VAL A 351 4.73 8.68 -8.80
C VAL A 351 5.92 7.78 -9.05
N ALA A 352 7.12 8.25 -8.75
CA ALA A 352 8.31 7.41 -8.73
C ALA A 352 8.67 7.12 -7.28
N TRP A 353 8.71 5.86 -6.87
CA TRP A 353 9.09 5.47 -5.51
C TRP A 353 10.21 4.45 -5.47
N TYR A 354 10.95 4.44 -4.36
CA TYR A 354 12.05 3.53 -4.09
C TYR A 354 12.05 3.14 -2.61
N SER A 355 12.11 1.83 -2.34
CA SER A 355 12.33 1.30 -0.99
C SER A 355 13.74 0.72 -0.90
N PRO A 356 14.64 1.30 -0.07
CA PRO A 356 15.97 0.73 0.14
C PRO A 356 15.94 -0.65 0.79
N LYS A 357 14.94 -0.93 1.62
CA LYS A 357 14.84 -2.21 2.33
C LYS A 357 14.41 -3.32 1.39
N ARG A 358 13.43 -3.05 0.53
CA ARG A 358 12.99 -3.99 -0.52
C ARG A 358 13.97 -4.05 -1.69
N LYS A 359 14.76 -2.99 -1.87
CA LYS A 359 15.69 -2.79 -3.00
C LYS A 359 14.97 -2.77 -4.35
N GLU A 360 13.78 -2.18 -4.35
CA GLU A 360 12.87 -2.10 -5.47
C GLU A 360 12.43 -0.65 -5.68
N GLY A 361 12.20 -0.28 -6.94
CA GLY A 361 11.60 0.99 -7.30
C GLY A 361 10.46 0.80 -8.29
N MET A 362 9.58 1.77 -8.38
CA MET A 362 8.46 1.74 -9.32
C MET A 362 8.14 3.14 -9.77
N VAL A 363 7.73 3.26 -11.02
CA VAL A 363 7.21 4.49 -11.61
C VAL A 363 5.78 4.19 -12.06
N GLU A 364 4.84 4.90 -11.47
CA GLU A 364 3.42 4.79 -11.76
C GLU A 364 2.96 6.08 -12.44
N LEU A 365 2.29 5.95 -13.58
CA LEU A 365 1.56 7.03 -14.22
C LEU A 365 0.07 6.83 -13.96
N GLN A 366 -0.50 7.71 -13.13
CA GLN A 366 -1.91 7.73 -12.78
C GLN A 366 -2.58 8.88 -13.55
N VAL A 367 -3.48 8.57 -14.49
CA VAL A 367 -4.13 9.55 -15.37
C VAL A 367 -5.65 9.43 -15.19
N TYR A 368 -6.36 10.54 -15.03
CA TYR A 368 -7.83 10.64 -14.92
C TYR A 368 -8.47 10.09 -13.64
N GLU A 369 -7.78 10.10 -12.50
CA GLU A 369 -8.33 9.62 -11.22
C GLU A 369 -9.52 10.48 -10.76
N PHE A 370 -10.75 10.09 -11.11
CA PHE A 370 -12.00 10.76 -10.73
C PHE A 370 -12.61 10.12 -9.48
#